data_AF-A0A8T8I0Z6-F1
#
_entry.id   AF-A0A8T8I0Z6-F1
#
_cell.length_a   1.000
_cell.length_b   1.000
_cell.length_c   1.000
_cell.angle_alpha   90.00
_cell.angle_beta   90.00
_cell.angle_gamma   90.00
#
_symmetry.space_group_name_H-M   'P 1'
#
loop_
_entity.id
_entity.type
_entity.pdbx_description
1 polymer ?
#
loop_
_entity_poly.entity_id
_entity_poly.type
_entity_poly.pdbx_seq_one_letter_code
_entity_poly.pdbx_strand_id
1 'polypeptide(L)' 'ALLASALVTVPLRVAEVDPDGKERSLGLIVALGALVAVVANPLFGRLSDRTTSRFGRRRPWLIGGV' A
#
# COMPACT_ATOMS: atom_id res chain seq x y z
N ALA A 1 4.07 -8.77 11.50
CA ALA A 1 4.30 -7.62 12.41
C ALA A 1 3.76 -6.31 11.82
N LEU A 2 4.19 -5.88 10.63
CA LEU A 2 3.78 -4.58 10.04
C LEU A 2 2.27 -4.44 9.77
N LEU A 3 1.61 -5.52 9.37
CA LEU A 3 0.14 -5.50 9.17
C LEU A 3 -0.59 -5.25 10.49
N ALA A 4 -0.15 -5.89 11.58
CA ALA A 4 -0.75 -5.69 12.90
C ALA A 4 -0.55 -4.25 13.39
N SER A 5 0.64 -3.67 13.19
CA SER A 5 0.87 -2.26 13.56
C SER A 5 0.04 -1.30 12.71
N ALA A 6 -0.10 -1.55 11.40
CA ALA A 6 -0.91 -0.69 10.53
C ALA A 6 -2.40 -0.73 10.91
N LEU A 7 -2.92 -1.93 11.23
CA LEU A 7 -4.32 -2.12 11.62
C LEU A 7 -4.68 -1.45 12.94
N VAL A 8 -3.70 -1.19 13.81
CA VAL A 8 -3.92 -0.51 15.10
C VAL A 8 -3.62 0.99 15.00
N THR A 9 -2.49 1.36 14.42
CA THR A 9 -2.04 2.76 14.41
C THR A 9 -2.89 3.64 13.49
N VAL A 10 -3.30 3.14 12.33
CA VAL A 10 -4.06 3.96 11.36
C VAL A 10 -5.43 4.38 11.93
N PRO A 11 -6.28 3.49 12.47
CA PRO A 11 -7.54 3.90 13.09
C PRO A 11 -7.36 4.89 14.24
N LEU A 12 -6.33 4.69 15.08
CA LEU A 12 -6.04 5.60 16.19
C LEU A 12 -5.72 7.01 15.70
N ARG A 13 -4.88 7.15 14.66
CA ARG A 13 -4.55 8.45 14.08
C ARG A 13 -5.73 9.10 13.37
N VAL A 14 -6.58 8.31 12.71
CA VAL A 14 -7.81 8.84 12.11
C VAL A 14 -8.76 9.35 13.19
N ALA A 15 -8.86 8.66 14.33
CA ALA A 15 -9.69 9.09 15.45
C ALA A 15 -9.20 10.39 16.14
N GLU A 16 -7.91 10.70 16.05
CA GLU A 16 -7.35 11.98 16.52
C GLU A 16 -7.64 13.14 15.56
N VAL A 17 -7.65 12.87 14.24
CA VAL A 17 -7.85 13.88 13.19
C VAL A 17 -9.33 14.17 12.94
N ASP A 18 -10.16 13.14 12.95
CA ASP A 18 -11.60 13.22 12.74
C ASP A 18 -12.35 12.41 13.81
N PRO A 19 -12.54 12.97 15.01
CA PRO A 19 -13.14 12.25 16.14
C PRO A 19 -14.61 11.91 15.92
N ASP A 20 -15.36 12.74 15.18
CA ASP A 20 -16.79 12.59 14.96
C ASP A 20 -17.11 11.72 13.73
N GLY A 21 -16.23 11.71 12.72
CA GLY A 21 -16.41 10.99 11.46
C GLY A 21 -15.44 9.82 11.22
N LYS A 22 -14.69 9.37 12.25
CA LYS A 22 -13.58 8.39 12.12
C LYS A 22 -13.89 7.17 11.25
N GLU A 23 -15.09 6.60 11.36
CA GLU A 23 -15.47 5.40 10.59
C GLU A 23 -15.61 5.71 9.10
N ARG A 24 -16.24 6.84 8.75
CA ARG A 24 -16.38 7.29 7.36
C ARG A 24 -15.01 7.61 6.77
N SER A 25 -14.20 8.36 7.49
CA SER A 25 -12.86 8.76 7.05
C SER A 25 -11.95 7.54 6.87
N LEU A 26 -11.95 6.60 7.81
CA LEU A 26 -11.21 5.35 7.67
C LEU A 26 -11.71 4.50 6.49
N GLY A 27 -13.03 4.39 6.32
CA GLY A 27 -13.63 3.69 5.19
C GLY A 27 -13.19 4.26 3.85
N LEU A 28 -13.14 5.59 3.71
CA LEU A 28 -12.65 6.26 2.51
C LEU A 28 -11.16 6.01 2.27
N ILE A 29 -10.33 6.10 3.31
CA ILE A 29 -8.88 5.83 3.21
C ILE A 29 -8.63 4.41 2.71
N VAL A 30 -9.30 3.42 3.32
CA VAL A 30 -9.15 2.01 2.94
C VAL A 30 -9.68 1.77 1.52
N ALA A 31 -10.84 2.32 1.18
CA ALA A 31 -11.43 2.17 -0.16
C ALA A 31 -10.54 2.76 -1.26
N LEU A 32 -10.01 3.97 -1.05
CA LEU A 32 -9.08 4.60 -1.99
C LEU A 32 -7.77 3.82 -2.08
N GLY A 33 -7.22 3.37 -0.96
CA GLY A 33 -6.02 2.53 -0.93
C GLY A 33 -6.21 1.23 -1.71
N ALA A 34 -7.36 0.58 -1.54
CA ALA A 34 -7.71 -0.62 -2.28
C ALA A 34 -7.86 -0.35 -3.78
N LEU A 35 -8.52 0.74 -4.17
CA LEU A 35 -8.68 1.12 -5.57
C LEU A 35 -7.31 1.36 -6.24
N VAL A 36 -6.42 2.09 -5.57
CA VAL A 36 -5.05 2.29 -6.04
C VAL A 36 -4.31 0.96 -6.14
N ALA A 37 -4.45 0.07 -5.16
CA ALA A 37 -3.79 -1.25 -5.18
C ALA A 37 -4.25 -2.13 -6.35
N VAL A 38 -5.53 -2.09 -6.71
CA VAL A 38 -6.08 -2.83 -7.86
C VAL A 38 -5.40 -2.41 -9.17
N VAL A 39 -5.04 -1.14 -9.32
CA VAL A 39 -4.36 -0.62 -10.52
C VAL A 39 -2.84 -0.81 -10.40
N ALA A 40 -2.26 -0.51 -9.24
CA ALA A 40 -0.83 -0.55 -9.00
C ALA A 40 -0.27 -1.98 -9.09
N ASN A 41 -0.94 -2.98 -8.52
CA ASN A 41 -0.43 -4.35 -8.46
C ASN A 41 -0.19 -4.95 -9.86
N PRO A 42 -1.14 -4.91 -10.82
CA PRO A 42 -0.89 -5.37 -12.18
C PRO A 42 0.18 -4.53 -12.91
N LEU A 43 0.20 -3.22 -12.68
CA LEU A 43 1.08 -2.30 -13.39
C LEU A 43 2.54 -2.51 -12.97
N PHE A 44 2.80 -2.56 -11.67
CA PHE A 44 4.13 -2.88 -11.11
C PHE A 44 4.50 -4.34 -11.31
N GLY A 45 3.54 -5.28 -11.29
CA GLY A 45 3.79 -6.68 -11.65
C GLY A 45 4.33 -6.80 -13.08
N ARG A 46 3.67 -6.13 -14.04
CA ARG A 46 4.09 -6.17 -15.45
C ARG A 46 5.39 -5.41 -15.72
N LEU A 47 5.64 -4.34 -14.98
CA LEU A 47 6.88 -3.57 -15.06
C LEU A 47 8.06 -4.36 -14.45
N SER A 48 7.81 -5.09 -13.35
CA SER A 48 8.76 -6.01 -12.75
C SER A 48 9.17 -7.13 -13.70
N ASP A 49 8.20 -7.76 -14.36
CA ASP A 49 8.46 -8.82 -15.33
C ASP A 49 9.25 -8.35 -16.56
N ARG A 50 9.27 -7.05 -16.86
CA ARG A 50 10.02 -6.45 -17.97
C ARG A 50 11.37 -5.88 -17.60
N THR A 51 11.70 -5.79 -16.32
CA THR A 51 12.94 -5.14 -15.89
C THR A 51 14.14 -6.09 -16.06
N THR A 52 14.82 -6.04 -17.20
CA THR A 52 16.09 -6.74 -17.43
C THR A 52 17.27 -5.92 -16.90
N SER A 53 17.60 -6.09 -15.62
CA SER A 53 18.81 -5.53 -15.00
C SER A 53 19.98 -6.51 -15.05
N ARG A 54 21.22 -5.99 -15.03
CA ARG A 54 22.47 -6.76 -14.93
C ARG A 54 22.54 -7.71 -13.73
N PHE A 55 21.70 -7.49 -12.72
CA PHE A 55 21.61 -8.31 -11.51
C PHE A 55 20.50 -9.36 -11.55
N GLY A 56 19.72 -9.46 -12.64
CA GLY A 56 18.58 -10.39 -12.79
C GLY A 56 17.22 -9.69 -12.72
N ARG A 57 16.17 -10.32 -13.28
CA ARG A 57 14.87 -9.69 -13.60
C ARG A 57 14.09 -9.15 -12.38
N ARG A 58 14.25 -9.74 -11.20
CA ARG A 58 13.46 -9.43 -9.99
C ARG A 58 14.25 -8.74 -8.88
N ARG A 59 15.59 -8.72 -8.97
CA ARG A 59 16.47 -8.20 -7.91
C ARG A 59 16.46 -6.67 -7.74
N PRO A 60 16.29 -5.84 -8.79
CA PRO A 60 16.15 -4.39 -8.62
C PRO A 60 14.88 -3.98 -7.87
N TRP A 61 13.79 -4.74 -8.06
CA TRP A 61 12.50 -4.47 -7.42
C TRP A 61 12.56 -4.73 -5.92
N LEU A 62 13.17 -5.85 -5.51
CA LEU A 62 13.38 -6.17 -4.10
C LEU A 62 14.23 -5.12 -3.37
N ILE A 63 15.21 -4.51 -4.03
CA ILE A 63 16.03 -3.44 -3.46
C ILE A 63 15.24 -2.11 -3.39
N GLY A 64 14.37 -1.87 -4.37
CA GLY A 64 13.46 -0.71 -4.40
C GLY A 64 12.29 -0.80 -3.42
N GLY A 65 12.12 -1.92 -2.72
CA GLY A 65 11.05 -2.13 -1.74
C GLY A 65 9.78 -2.75 -2.30
N VAL A 66 9.86 -3.50 -3.41
CA VAL A 66 8.74 -4.26 -4.00
C VAL A 66 9.10 -5.73 -4.16
#